data_AF-A0A7S1Z8S1-F1
#
_entry.id   AF-A0A7S1Z8S1-F1
#
_cell.length_a   1.000
_cell.length_b   1.000
_cell.length_c   1.000
_cell.angle_alpha   90.00
_cell.angle_beta   90.00
_cell.angle_gamma   90.00
#
_symmetry.space_group_name_H-M   'P 1'
#
loop_
_entity.id
_entity.type
_entity.pdbx_description
1 polymer ?
#
loop_
_entity_poly.entity_id
_entity_poly.type
_entity_poly.pdbx_seq_one_letter_code
_entity_poly.pdbx_strand_id
1 'polypeptide(L)'
;LVDLVLDCSAIPDKEIAGITLHFWYRFVSWLESLEPLEFRYMMIDHFTPQLLRLLTTCSSLLQYPPDIDTLPEDRVDDIHRERYYVADTVEDCCRLLGGDVVLRNLGARLEEECKRVSSLPPEQQ
;
A
#
# COMPACT_ATOMS: atom_id res chain seq x y z
N LEU A 1 18.42 -1.81 -4.40
CA LEU A 1 17.49 -2.95 -4.56
C LEU A 1 16.09 -2.58 -4.10
N VAL A 2 15.88 -2.15 -2.85
CA VAL A 2 14.56 -1.76 -2.32
C VAL A 2 13.86 -0.73 -3.21
N ASP A 3 14.55 0.33 -3.63
CA ASP A 3 13.96 1.34 -4.53
C ASP A 3 13.54 0.76 -5.89
N LEU A 4 14.30 -0.19 -6.44
CA LEU A 4 13.94 -0.83 -7.70
C LEU A 4 12.66 -1.67 -7.55
N VAL A 5 12.53 -2.41 -6.44
CA VAL A 5 11.31 -3.16 -6.17
C VAL A 5 10.13 -2.22 -5.96
N LEU A 6 10.35 -1.08 -5.30
CA LEU A 6 9.34 -0.04 -5.13
C LEU A 6 8.88 0.56 -6.46
N ASP A 7 9.79 0.79 -7.40
CA ASP A 7 9.45 1.22 -8.75
C ASP A 7 8.63 0.15 -9.48
N CYS A 8 8.94 -1.13 -9.30
CA CYS A 8 8.12 -2.24 -9.83
C CYS A 8 6.73 -2.31 -9.18
N SER A 9 6.62 -2.06 -7.88
CA SER A 9 5.32 -2.03 -7.18
C SER A 9 4.43 -0.91 -7.69
N ALA A 10 5.00 0.17 -8.21
CA ALA A 10 4.27 1.31 -8.76
C ALA A 10 3.83 1.14 -10.22
N ILE A 11 4.09 -0.03 -10.84
CA ILE A 11 3.58 -0.34 -12.18
C ILE A 11 2.04 -0.34 -12.14
N PRO A 12 1.34 0.33 -13.08
CA PRO A 12 -0.13 0.45 -13.05
C PRO A 12 -0.88 -0.88 -13.16
N ASP A 13 -0.25 -1.88 -13.78
CA ASP A 13 -0.78 -3.24 -13.88
C ASP A 13 -0.73 -3.90 -12.49
N LYS A 14 -1.91 -4.16 -11.93
CA LYS A 14 -2.06 -4.70 -10.58
C LYS A 14 -1.55 -6.14 -10.45
N GLU A 15 -1.64 -6.94 -11.51
CA GLU A 15 -1.10 -8.29 -11.50
C GLU A 15 0.43 -8.23 -11.39
N ILE A 16 1.07 -7.35 -12.17
CA ILE A 16 2.53 -7.15 -12.11
C ILE A 16 2.95 -6.56 -10.75
N ALA A 17 2.27 -5.53 -10.27
CA ALA A 17 2.55 -4.93 -8.98
C ALA A 17 2.40 -5.96 -7.83
N GLY A 18 1.39 -6.83 -7.93
CA GLY A 18 1.09 -7.91 -6.99
C GLY A 18 2.26 -8.89 -6.79
N ILE A 19 3.08 -9.12 -7.83
CA ILE A 19 4.28 -9.99 -7.74
C ILE A 19 5.25 -9.49 -6.66
N THR A 20 5.29 -8.18 -6.42
CA THR A 20 6.21 -7.56 -5.46
C THR A 20 5.79 -7.74 -4.00
N LEU A 21 4.53 -8.09 -3.71
CA LEU A 21 4.00 -8.14 -2.34
C LEU A 21 4.73 -9.17 -1.48
N HIS A 22 5.14 -10.31 -2.04
CA HIS A 22 5.92 -11.29 -1.29
C HIS A 22 7.30 -10.74 -0.87
N PHE A 23 7.94 -9.91 -1.69
CA PHE A 23 9.17 -9.25 -1.30
C PHE A 23 8.93 -8.35 -0.09
N TRP A 24 7.87 -7.54 -0.10
CA TRP A 24 7.57 -6.61 0.98
C TRP A 24 7.26 -7.30 2.29
N TYR A 25 6.45 -8.36 2.25
CA TYR A 25 6.22 -9.22 3.41
C TYR A 25 7.54 -9.73 4.01
N ARG A 26 8.42 -10.31 3.18
CA ARG A 26 9.71 -10.84 3.62
C ARG A 26 10.64 -9.75 4.13
N PHE A 27 10.59 -8.56 3.54
CA PHE A 27 11.41 -7.43 3.91
C PHE A 27 11.00 -6.87 5.28
N VAL A 28 9.69 -6.67 5.50
CA VAL A 28 9.16 -6.23 6.81
C VAL A 28 9.48 -7.27 7.88
N SER A 29 9.18 -8.55 7.65
CA SER A 29 9.52 -9.61 8.61
C SER A 29 11.01 -9.69 8.91
N TRP A 30 11.87 -9.44 7.91
CA TRP A 30 13.31 -9.37 8.13
C TRP A 30 13.69 -8.20 9.04
N LEU A 31 13.16 -6.99 8.80
CA LEU A 31 13.37 -5.83 9.68
C LEU A 31 12.93 -6.14 11.11
N GLU A 32 11.75 -6.72 11.32
CA GLU A 32 11.23 -7.11 12.63
C GLU A 32 12.13 -8.14 13.34
N SER A 33 12.84 -8.99 12.59
CA SER A 33 13.70 -10.03 13.14
C SER A 33 15.12 -9.56 13.51
N LEU A 34 15.51 -8.34 13.11
CA LEU A 34 16.88 -7.84 13.31
C LEU A 34 17.23 -7.72 14.80
N GLU A 35 18.43 -8.14 15.18
CA GLU A 35 18.98 -7.97 16.51
C GLU A 35 20.40 -7.38 16.40
N PRO A 36 20.87 -6.57 17.35
CA PRO A 36 20.15 -6.13 18.56
C PRO A 36 19.07 -5.08 18.25
N LEU A 37 18.17 -4.85 19.20
CA LEU A 37 17.02 -3.94 19.06
C LEU A 37 17.40 -2.52 18.58
N GLU A 38 18.54 -1.99 18.99
CA GLU A 38 19.01 -0.67 18.55
C GLU A 38 19.36 -0.65 17.06
N PHE A 39 19.94 -1.73 16.55
CA PHE A 39 20.22 -1.88 15.13
C PHE A 39 18.93 -2.04 14.33
N ARG A 40 17.94 -2.77 14.86
CA ARG A 40 16.60 -2.86 14.28
C ARG A 40 16.00 -1.48 14.08
N TYR A 41 15.97 -0.64 15.13
CA TYR A 41 15.41 0.72 15.01
C TYR A 41 16.14 1.57 13.99
N MET A 42 17.48 1.53 13.97
CA MET A 42 18.28 2.22 12.96
C MET A 42 17.90 1.82 11.54
N MET A 43 17.67 0.52 11.30
CA MET A 43 17.29 0.00 9.99
C MET A 43 15.84 0.33 9.62
N ILE A 44 14.92 0.29 10.58
CA ILE A 44 13.53 0.74 10.38
C ILE A 44 13.51 2.23 10.00
N ASP A 45 14.22 3.08 10.74
CA ASP A 45 14.33 4.51 10.44
C ASP A 45 14.93 4.74 9.04
N HIS A 46 15.98 3.97 8.69
CA HIS A 46 16.61 4.06 7.37
C HIS A 46 15.65 3.76 6.22
N PHE A 47 14.76 2.77 6.37
CA PHE A 47 13.82 2.34 5.33
C PHE A 47 12.42 2.93 5.43
N THR A 48 12.14 3.71 6.47
CA THR A 48 10.86 4.41 6.65
C THR A 48 10.44 5.20 5.40
N PRO A 49 11.31 5.97 4.72
CA PRO A 49 10.92 6.69 3.51
C PRO A 49 10.38 5.78 2.39
N GLN A 50 10.98 4.62 2.17
CA GLN A 50 10.56 3.65 1.17
C GLN A 50 9.25 2.97 1.56
N LEU A 51 9.09 2.61 2.84
CA LEU A 51 7.85 2.03 3.35
C LEU A 51 6.68 3.02 3.28
N LEU A 52 6.91 4.31 3.54
CA LEU A 52 5.89 5.35 3.35
C LEU A 52 5.51 5.53 1.87
N ARG A 53 6.49 5.42 0.95
CA ARG A 53 6.21 5.40 -0.50
C ARG A 53 5.46 4.13 -0.92
N LEU A 54 5.75 2.98 -0.31
CA LEU A 54 5.01 1.75 -0.54
C LEU A 54 3.54 1.89 -0.11
N LEU A 55 3.26 2.49 1.05
CA LEU A 55 1.88 2.76 1.50
C LEU A 55 1.10 3.62 0.49
N THR A 56 1.78 4.59 -0.09
CA THR A 56 1.27 5.39 -1.21
C THR A 56 0.87 4.51 -2.41
N THR A 57 1.74 3.58 -2.80
CA THR A 57 1.45 2.62 -3.88
C THR A 57 0.31 1.68 -3.52
N CYS A 58 0.30 1.12 -2.31
CA CYS A 58 -0.77 0.26 -1.80
C CYS A 58 -2.12 0.97 -1.84
N SER A 59 -2.18 2.27 -1.50
CA SER A 59 -3.40 3.08 -1.61
C SER A 59 -3.98 3.07 -3.02
N SER A 60 -3.15 3.14 -4.06
CA SER A 60 -3.60 3.06 -5.45
C SER A 60 -4.06 1.65 -5.82
N LEU A 61 -3.34 0.61 -5.38
CA LEU A 61 -3.71 -0.78 -5.65
C LEU A 61 -5.04 -1.19 -4.99
N LEU A 62 -5.35 -0.61 -3.82
CA LEU A 62 -6.60 -0.82 -3.07
C LEU A 62 -7.83 -0.16 -3.70
N GLN A 63 -7.67 0.75 -4.67
CA GLN A 63 -8.81 1.38 -5.34
C GLN A 63 -9.55 0.36 -6.21
N TYR A 64 -10.87 0.33 -6.12
CA TYR A 64 -11.67 -0.43 -7.08
C TYR A 64 -11.55 0.18 -8.47
N PRO A 65 -11.59 -0.64 -9.53
CA PRO A 65 -11.74 -0.11 -10.87
C PRO A 65 -13.14 0.53 -11.02
N PRO A 66 -13.30 1.56 -11.87
CA PRO A 66 -14.54 2.32 -11.99
C PRO A 66 -15.72 1.49 -12.54
N ASP A 67 -15.43 0.38 -13.22
CA ASP A 67 -16.39 -0.51 -13.86
C ASP A 67 -16.70 -1.78 -13.04
N ILE A 68 -16.34 -1.80 -11.75
CA ILE A 68 -16.49 -2.96 -10.85
C ILE A 68 -17.91 -3.59 -10.89
N ASP A 69 -18.95 -2.77 -10.95
CA ASP A 69 -20.36 -3.22 -10.95
C ASP A 69 -20.77 -3.93 -12.25
N THR A 70 -19.96 -3.82 -13.30
CA THR A 70 -20.21 -4.43 -14.61
C THR A 70 -19.32 -5.65 -14.87
N LEU A 71 -18.37 -5.92 -13.97
CA LEU A 71 -17.45 -7.04 -14.12
C LEU A 71 -18.14 -8.37 -13.79
N PRO A 72 -17.74 -9.47 -14.46
CA PRO A 72 -18.11 -10.83 -14.07
C PRO A 72 -17.75 -11.14 -12.61
N GLU A 73 -18.54 -11.99 -11.94
CA GLU A 73 -18.37 -12.34 -10.52
C GLU A 73 -16.97 -12.91 -10.21
N ASP A 74 -16.43 -13.76 -11.08
CA ASP A 74 -15.08 -14.32 -10.95
C ASP A 74 -13.99 -13.23 -10.97
N ARG A 75 -14.17 -12.19 -11.79
CA ARG A 75 -13.25 -11.04 -11.83
C ARG A 75 -13.37 -10.17 -10.58
N VAL A 76 -14.57 -10.02 -10.03
CA VAL A 76 -14.78 -9.30 -8.77
C VAL A 76 -14.09 -10.03 -7.62
N ASP A 77 -14.20 -11.35 -7.57
CA ASP A 77 -13.54 -12.18 -6.56
C ASP A 77 -12.00 -12.11 -6.65
N ASP A 78 -11.44 -12.12 -7.86
CA ASP A 78 -10.00 -11.91 -8.07
C ASP A 78 -9.55 -10.53 -7.54
N ILE A 79 -10.30 -9.46 -7.82
CA ILE A 79 -10.01 -8.12 -7.30
C ILE A 79 -10.08 -8.08 -5.77
N HIS A 80 -11.07 -8.74 -5.15
CA HIS A 80 -11.14 -8.83 -3.70
C HIS A 80 -9.92 -9.54 -3.11
N ARG A 81 -9.49 -10.65 -3.73
CA ARG A 81 -8.30 -11.39 -3.30
C ARG A 81 -7.02 -10.55 -3.44
N GLU A 82 -6.85 -9.83 -4.54
CA GLU A 82 -5.70 -8.93 -4.73
C GLU A 82 -5.66 -7.85 -3.66
N ARG A 83 -6.80 -7.20 -3.41
CA ARG A 83 -6.92 -6.15 -2.39
C ARG A 83 -6.64 -6.67 -0.99
N TYR A 84 -7.01 -7.92 -0.70
CA TYR A 84 -6.67 -8.57 0.56
C TYR A 84 -5.15 -8.67 0.76
N TYR A 85 -4.39 -9.13 -0.24
CA TYR A 85 -2.92 -9.20 -0.13
C TYR A 85 -2.25 -7.82 0.00
N VAL A 86 -2.81 -6.80 -0.65
CA VAL A 86 -2.33 -5.43 -0.48
C VAL A 86 -2.63 -4.92 0.93
N ALA A 87 -3.80 -5.26 1.49
CA ALA A 87 -4.17 -4.90 2.85
C ALA A 87 -3.24 -5.56 3.89
N ASP A 88 -2.85 -6.83 3.68
CA ASP A 88 -1.85 -7.50 4.51
C ASP A 88 -0.52 -6.73 4.52
N THR A 89 -0.08 -6.23 3.36
CA THR A 89 1.16 -5.42 3.26
C THR A 89 1.04 -4.10 4.00
N VAL A 90 -0.15 -3.48 4.02
CA VAL A 90 -0.41 -2.27 4.83
C VAL A 90 -0.38 -2.61 6.32
N GLU A 91 -0.95 -3.74 6.72
CA GLU A 91 -0.91 -4.22 8.10
C GLU A 91 0.52 -4.49 8.56
N ASP A 92 1.35 -5.12 7.73
CA ASP A 92 2.77 -5.34 7.97
C ASP A 92 3.48 -4.00 8.26
N CYS A 93 3.22 -2.98 7.45
CA CYS A 93 3.73 -1.62 7.68
C CYS A 93 3.20 -1.01 8.99
N CYS A 94 1.94 -1.24 9.36
CA CYS A 94 1.38 -0.78 10.63
C CYS A 94 2.08 -1.38 11.84
N ARG A 95 2.38 -2.70 11.79
CA ARG A 95 3.10 -3.38 12.88
C ARG A 95 4.52 -2.87 13.02
N LEU A 96 5.18 -2.56 11.90
CA LEU A 96 6.56 -2.10 11.88
C LEU A 96 6.73 -0.62 12.25
N LEU A 97 5.94 0.28 11.64
CA LEU A 97 6.08 1.73 11.76
C LEU A 97 5.19 2.36 12.84
N GLY A 98 4.19 1.62 13.31
CA GLY A 98 3.13 2.14 14.17
C GLY A 98 1.91 2.59 13.36
N GLY A 99 0.72 2.27 13.88
CA GLY A 99 -0.54 2.58 13.21
C GLY A 99 -0.79 4.08 13.03
N ASP A 100 -0.31 4.94 13.93
CA ASP A 100 -0.46 6.39 13.82
C ASP A 100 0.32 6.98 12.64
N VAL A 101 1.52 6.45 12.36
CA VAL A 101 2.34 6.85 11.21
C VAL A 101 1.64 6.46 9.91
N VAL A 102 1.15 5.22 9.82
CA VAL A 102 0.46 4.70 8.63
C VAL A 102 -0.86 5.45 8.38
N LEU A 103 -1.68 5.62 9.41
CA LEU A 103 -2.95 6.33 9.31
C LEU A 103 -2.75 7.79 8.89
N ARG A 104 -1.71 8.46 9.39
CA ARG A 104 -1.39 9.83 8.96
C ARG A 104 -1.02 9.89 7.48
N ASN A 105 -0.21 8.94 7.00
CA ASN A 105 0.20 8.87 5.60
C ASN A 105 -1.00 8.64 4.66
N LEU A 106 -1.83 7.63 4.96
CA LEU A 106 -3.00 7.31 4.14
C LEU A 106 -4.11 8.35 4.30
N GLY A 107 -4.30 8.90 5.50
CA GLY A 107 -5.29 9.92 5.80
C GLY A 107 -5.08 11.20 4.99
N ALA A 108 -3.83 11.63 4.80
CA ALA A 108 -3.51 12.79 3.97
C ALA A 108 -4.00 12.62 2.51
N ARG A 109 -3.92 11.41 1.96
CA ARG A 109 -4.44 11.09 0.62
C ARG A 109 -5.97 11.07 0.58
N LEU A 110 -6.60 10.49 1.60
CA LEU A 110 -8.05 10.52 1.70
C LEU A 110 -8.57 11.97 1.77
N GLU A 111 -7.91 12.84 2.54
CA GLU A 111 -8.26 14.26 2.60
C GLU A 111 -8.13 14.96 1.25
N GLU A 112 -7.10 14.64 0.46
CA GLU A 112 -6.90 15.16 -0.90
C GLU A 112 -8.04 14.72 -1.83
N GLU A 113 -8.39 13.42 -1.79
CA GLU A 113 -9.51 12.88 -2.58
C GLU A 113 -10.85 13.46 -2.15
N CYS A 114 -11.11 13.62 -0.85
CA CYS A 114 -12.33 14.28 -0.36
C CYS A 114 -12.44 15.72 -0.86
N LYS A 115 -11.32 16.47 -0.85
CA LYS A 115 -11.29 17.85 -1.40
C LYS A 115 -11.56 17.84 -2.91
N ARG A 116 -10.95 16.90 -3.64
CA ARG A 116 -11.17 16.73 -5.09
C ARG A 116 -12.64 16.48 -5.39
N VAL A 117 -13.26 15.49 -4.74
CA VAL A 117 -14.68 15.16 -4.91
C VAL A 117 -15.58 16.35 -4.53
N SER A 118 -15.30 17.01 -3.40
CA SER A 118 -16.08 18.19 -2.97
C SER A 118 -16.03 19.36 -3.96
N SER A 119 -14.98 19.43 -4.79
CA SER A 119 -14.84 20.47 -5.81
C SER A 119 -15.54 20.15 -7.13
N LEU A 120 -16.02 18.92 -7.32
CA LEU A 120 -16.75 18.51 -8.53
C LEU A 120 -18.17 19.10 -8.53
N PRO A 121 -18.77 19.37 -9.70
CA PRO A 121 -20.18 19.73 -9.82
C PRO A 121 -21.09 18.67 -9.20
N PRO A 122 -22.29 19.02 -8.67
CA PRO A 122 -23.19 18.06 -8.01
C PRO A 122 -23.62 16.87 -8.88
N GLU A 123 -23.54 16.98 -10.21
CA GLU A 123 -23.85 15.91 -11.16
C GLU A 123 -22.70 14.90 -11.35
N GLN A 124 -21.52 15.20 -10.80
CA GLN A 124 -20.26 14.44 -10.89
C GLN A 124 -19.64 14.13 -9.52
N GLN A 125 -20.32 14.52 -8.44
CA GLN A 125 -20.04 14.11 -7.05
C GLN A 125 -20.62 12.72 -6.78
#